data_AF-A0A2M9WI00-F1
#
_entry.id   AF-A0A2M9WI00-F1
#
_cell.length_a   1.000
_cell.length_b   1.000
_cell.length_c   1.000
_cell.angle_alpha   90.00
_cell.angle_beta   90.00
_cell.angle_gamma   90.00
#
_symmetry.space_group_name_H-M   'P 1'
#
loop_
_entity.id
_entity.type
_entity.pdbx_description
1 polymer ?
#
loop_
_entity_poly.entity_id
_entity_poly.type
_entity_poly.pdbx_seq_one_letter_code
_entity_poly.pdbx_strand_id
1 'polypeptide(L)'
;MRDNEIDIHYYATEIRKLAAAHQAGETLSDVKTRVDLLIQQMKETLGSDKAWQAKNWEALLNQLNIYLTNKVDPKWMTVISHAKFRIKSRRQTAIYSRKHFKQ
;
A
#
# COMPACT_ATOMS: atom_id res chain seq x y z
N MET A 1 24.41 -6.06 8.16
CA MET A 1 23.39 -6.31 7.12
C MET A 1 22.86 -4.94 6.73
N ARG A 2 22.82 -4.58 5.44
CA ARG A 2 22.38 -3.23 5.05
C ARG A 2 20.93 -3.05 5.51
N ASP A 3 20.70 -2.03 6.33
CA ASP A 3 19.37 -1.50 6.59
C ASP A 3 18.83 -0.99 5.24
N ASN A 4 18.17 -1.87 4.49
CA ASN A 4 17.32 -1.45 3.38
C ASN A 4 16.10 -0.79 4.03
N GLU A 5 16.26 0.47 4.43
CA GLU A 5 15.17 1.29 4.90
C GLU A 5 14.14 1.39 3.76
N ILE A 6 12.91 0.94 4.05
CA ILE A 6 11.84 0.96 3.08
C ILE A 6 11.36 2.40 2.96
N ASP A 7 11.50 3.00 1.78
CA ASP A 7 10.98 4.34 1.53
C ASP A 7 9.44 4.32 1.40
N ILE A 8 8.75 4.46 2.54
CA ILE A 8 7.29 4.51 2.59
C ILE A 8 6.74 5.73 1.82
N HIS A 9 7.49 6.84 1.79
CA HIS A 9 7.06 8.06 1.11
C HIS A 9 7.08 7.88 -0.41
N TYR A 10 8.05 7.14 -0.95
CA TYR A 10 8.05 6.72 -2.35
C TYR A 10 6.78 5.94 -2.70
N TYR A 11 6.46 4.87 -1.96
CA TYR A 11 5.26 4.06 -2.25
C TYR A 11 3.96 4.86 -2.12
N ALA A 12 3.85 5.72 -1.10
CA ALA A 12 2.68 6.60 -0.95
C ALA A 12 2.55 7.58 -2.12
N THR A 13 3.66 8.14 -2.59
CA THR A 13 3.71 9.08 -3.72
C THR A 13 3.31 8.41 -5.02
N GLU A 14 3.82 7.21 -5.30
CA GLU A 14 3.48 6.47 -6.52
C GLU A 14 2.00 6.06 -6.54
N ILE A 15 1.44 5.63 -5.42
CA ILE A 15 -0.02 5.35 -5.31
C ILE A 15 -0.84 6.62 -5.61
N ARG A 16 -0.40 7.79 -5.14
CA ARG A 16 -1.07 9.07 -5.43
C ARG A 16 -0.98 9.45 -6.90
N LYS A 17 0.16 9.23 -7.56
CA LYS A 17 0.33 9.49 -9.00
C LYS A 17 -0.61 8.60 -9.81
N LEU A 18 -0.73 7.33 -9.45
CA LEU A 18 -1.68 6.40 -10.08
C LEU A 18 -3.14 6.85 -9.88
N ALA A 19 -3.48 7.36 -8.69
CA ALA A 19 -4.80 7.93 -8.45
C ALA A 19 -5.08 9.19 -9.29
N ALA A 20 -4.08 10.06 -9.46
CA ALA A 20 -4.16 11.24 -10.32
C ALA A 20 -4.29 10.85 -11.80
N ALA A 21 -3.62 9.78 -12.24
CA ALA A 21 -3.73 9.27 -13.61
C ALA A 21 -5.15 8.77 -13.92
N HIS A 22 -5.78 8.05 -12.96
CA HIS A 22 -7.18 7.67 -13.09
C HIS A 22 -8.13 8.89 -13.13
N GLN A 23 -7.87 9.88 -12.27
CA GLN A 23 -8.62 11.13 -12.25
C GLN A 23 -8.53 11.85 -13.62
N ALA A 24 -7.36 11.82 -14.26
CA ALA A 24 -7.09 12.40 -15.58
C ALA A 24 -7.68 11.59 -16.76
N GLY A 25 -8.32 10.44 -16.50
CA GLY A 25 -9.06 9.69 -17.52
C GLY A 25 -8.48 8.32 -17.85
N GLU A 26 -7.39 7.89 -17.20
CA GLU A 26 -6.88 6.53 -17.41
C GLU A 26 -7.84 5.48 -16.84
N THR A 27 -7.90 4.29 -17.45
CA THR A 27 -8.82 3.22 -17.05
C THR A 27 -8.57 2.76 -15.61
N LEU A 28 -9.65 2.63 -14.82
CA LEU A 28 -9.56 2.16 -13.43
C LEU A 28 -8.90 0.78 -13.31
N SER A 29 -9.17 -0.12 -14.27
CA SER A 29 -8.59 -1.47 -14.27
C SER A 29 -7.07 -1.45 -14.35
N ASP A 30 -6.52 -0.69 -15.30
CA ASP A 30 -5.06 -0.58 -15.52
C ASP A 30 -4.37 0.10 -14.35
N VAL A 31 -5.01 1.13 -13.77
CA VAL A 31 -4.55 1.79 -12.55
C VAL A 31 -4.52 0.82 -11.37
N LYS A 32 -5.57 0.02 -11.16
CA LYS A 32 -5.62 -0.99 -10.08
C LYS A 32 -4.53 -2.05 -10.24
N THR A 33 -4.29 -2.53 -11.46
CA THR A 33 -3.20 -3.47 -11.76
C THR A 33 -1.84 -2.89 -11.38
N ARG A 34 -1.57 -1.63 -11.74
CA ARG A 34 -0.31 -0.97 -11.37
C ARG A 34 -0.17 -0.72 -9.86
N VAL A 35 -1.26 -0.39 -9.17
CA VAL A 35 -1.27 -0.32 -7.70
C VAL A 35 -0.92 -1.68 -7.09
N ASP A 36 -1.50 -2.77 -7.61
CA ASP A 36 -1.23 -4.12 -7.12
C ASP A 36 0.21 -4.55 -7.34
N LEU A 37 0.79 -4.21 -8.49
CA LEU A 37 2.21 -4.44 -8.81
C LEU A 37 3.12 -3.66 -7.88
N LEU A 38 2.84 -2.38 -7.63
CA LEU A 38 3.61 -1.54 -6.71
C LEU A 38 3.58 -2.10 -5.27
N ILE A 39 2.41 -2.53 -4.80
CA ILE A 39 2.27 -3.19 -3.49
C ILE A 39 3.04 -4.52 -3.45
N GLN A 40 3.09 -5.24 -4.57
CA GLN A 40 3.85 -6.48 -4.68
C GLN A 40 5.36 -6.22 -4.63
N GLN A 41 5.86 -5.19 -5.31
CA GLN A 41 7.27 -4.76 -5.23
C GLN A 41 7.67 -4.37 -3.80
N MET A 42 6.81 -3.63 -3.09
CA MET A 42 7.06 -3.31 -1.68
C MET A 42 7.15 -4.59 -0.83
N LYS A 43 6.26 -5.56 -1.05
CA LYS A 43 6.27 -6.84 -0.32
C LYS A 43 7.57 -7.60 -0.54
N GLU A 44 8.08 -7.61 -1.77
CA GLU A 44 9.34 -8.27 -2.12
C GLU A 44 10.52 -7.57 -1.44
N THR A 45 10.52 -6.24 -1.42
CA THR A 45 11.55 -5.44 -0.73
C THR A 45 11.55 -5.67 0.79
N LEU A 46 10.37 -5.88 1.38
CA LEU A 46 10.22 -6.17 2.82
C LEU A 46 10.76 -7.55 3.24
N GLY A 47 11.04 -8.46 2.30
CA GLY A 47 11.54 -9.80 2.62
C GLY A 47 10.53 -10.66 3.37
N SER A 48 10.99 -11.56 4.24
CA SER A 48 10.14 -12.58 4.89
C SER A 48 9.71 -12.25 6.34
N ASP A 49 10.36 -11.29 7.00
CA ASP A 49 10.06 -10.92 8.39
C ASP A 49 8.65 -10.33 8.50
N LYS A 50 7.78 -11.07 9.20
CA LYS A 50 6.37 -10.71 9.39
C LYS A 50 6.16 -9.51 10.30
N ALA A 51 7.01 -9.32 11.31
CA ALA A 51 6.93 -8.15 12.19
C ALA A 51 7.34 -6.89 11.43
N TRP A 52 8.43 -6.97 10.66
CA TRP A 52 8.87 -5.90 9.77
C TRP A 52 7.82 -5.57 8.70
N GLN A 53 7.26 -6.58 8.04
CA GLN A 53 6.15 -6.40 7.09
C GLN A 53 4.96 -5.69 7.73
N ALA A 54 4.47 -6.19 8.88
CA ALA A 54 3.31 -5.59 9.55
C ALA A 54 3.54 -4.12 9.93
N LYS A 55 4.73 -3.78 10.45
CA LYS A 55 5.12 -2.41 10.78
C LYS A 55 5.08 -1.49 9.55
N ASN A 56 5.66 -1.93 8.43
CA ASN A 56 5.74 -1.11 7.22
C ASN A 56 4.40 -1.00 6.49
N TRP A 57 3.57 -2.05 6.51
CA TRP A 57 2.20 -1.95 6.00
C TRP A 57 1.36 -0.96 6.82
N GLU A 58 1.52 -0.94 8.14
CA GLU A 58 0.88 0.07 9.00
C GLU A 58 1.36 1.48 8.67
N ALA A 59 2.67 1.66 8.49
CA ALA A 59 3.25 2.96 8.13
C ALA A 59 2.68 3.49 6.81
N LEU A 60 2.59 2.64 5.78
CA LEU A 60 1.99 3.03 4.50
C LEU A 60 0.50 3.35 4.62
N LEU A 61 -0.26 2.58 5.41
CA LEU A 61 -1.68 2.90 5.69
C LEU A 61 -1.84 4.27 6.33
N ASN A 62 -1.00 4.59 7.32
CA ASN A 62 -1.03 5.87 8.01
C ASN A 62 -0.71 7.02 7.06
N GLN A 63 0.29 6.87 6.19
CA GLN A 63 0.61 7.88 5.17
C GLN A 63 -0.55 8.08 4.19
N LEU A 64 -1.20 7.02 3.71
CA LEU A 64 -2.34 7.13 2.80
C LEU A 64 -3.58 7.76 3.46
N ASN A 65 -3.76 7.60 4.77
CA ASN A 65 -4.88 8.21 5.50
C ASN A 65 -4.83 9.74 5.50
N ILE A 66 -3.64 10.35 5.48
CA ILE A 66 -3.46 11.81 5.45
C ILE A 66 -4.17 12.43 4.24
N TYR A 67 -4.24 11.69 3.14
CA TYR A 67 -4.78 12.20 1.88
C TYR A 67 -6.27 11.93 1.68
N LEU A 68 -6.93 11.25 2.61
CA LEU A 68 -8.37 11.02 2.56
C LEU A 68 -9.09 12.14 3.27
N THR A 69 -9.46 13.17 2.52
CA THR A 69 -10.31 14.27 2.99
C THR A 69 -11.64 14.27 2.24
N ASN A 70 -12.68 14.89 2.80
CA ASN A 70 -14.01 14.92 2.17
C ASN A 70 -14.07 15.74 0.86
N LYS A 71 -12.96 16.39 0.46
CA LYS A 71 -12.89 17.26 -0.73
C LYS A 71 -12.14 16.63 -1.90
N VAL A 72 -11.67 15.38 -1.77
CA VAL A 72 -10.93 14.73 -2.86
C VAL A 72 -11.86 14.25 -3.96
N ASP A 73 -11.34 14.20 -5.18
CA ASP A 73 -12.08 13.70 -6.33
C ASP A 73 -12.51 12.21 -6.13
N PRO A 74 -13.76 11.82 -6.45
CA PRO A 74 -14.23 10.45 -6.26
C PRO A 74 -13.45 9.38 -7.02
N LYS A 75 -12.94 9.69 -8.22
CA LYS A 75 -12.09 8.77 -9.00
C LYS A 75 -10.77 8.57 -8.29
N TRP A 76 -10.15 9.67 -7.85
CA TRP A 76 -8.92 9.61 -7.06
C TRP A 76 -9.12 8.79 -5.77
N MET A 77 -10.23 9.01 -5.06
CA MET A 77 -10.57 8.30 -3.83
C MET A 77 -10.76 6.80 -4.03
N THR A 78 -11.30 6.40 -5.18
CA THR A 78 -11.51 4.99 -5.54
C THR A 78 -10.19 4.23 -5.59
N VAL A 79 -9.14 4.85 -6.15
CA VAL A 79 -7.80 4.24 -6.26
C VAL A 79 -7.13 4.13 -4.89
N ILE A 80 -7.19 5.18 -4.07
CA ILE A 80 -6.63 5.14 -2.71
C ILE A 80 -7.35 4.11 -1.83
N SER A 81 -8.66 4.00 -1.97
CA SER A 81 -9.47 3.02 -1.24
C SER A 81 -9.09 1.59 -1.63
N HIS A 82 -8.90 1.33 -2.94
CA HIS A 82 -8.38 0.05 -3.44
C HIS A 82 -7.01 -0.27 -2.84
N ALA A 83 -6.06 0.66 -2.90
CA ALA A 83 -4.73 0.47 -2.33
C ALA A 83 -4.80 0.12 -0.83
N LYS A 84 -5.58 0.86 -0.05
CA LYS A 84 -5.77 0.60 1.39
C LYS A 84 -6.36 -0.78 1.66
N PHE A 85 -7.37 -1.20 0.89
CA PHE A 85 -7.95 -2.53 1.05
C PHE A 85 -6.89 -3.62 0.88
N ARG A 86 -6.05 -3.51 -0.16
CA ARG A 86 -4.96 -4.44 -0.44
C ARG A 86 -3.89 -4.43 0.66
N ILE A 87 -3.47 -3.25 1.12
CA ILE A 87 -2.47 -3.13 2.18
C ILE A 87 -3.00 -3.68 3.52
N LYS A 88 -4.26 -3.41 3.87
CA LYS A 88 -4.92 -3.99 5.06
C LYS A 88 -4.90 -5.50 5.02
N SER A 89 -5.27 -6.10 3.88
CA SER A 89 -5.21 -7.55 3.68
C SER A 89 -3.79 -8.10 3.92
N ARG A 90 -2.76 -7.47 3.33
CA ARG A 90 -1.35 -7.89 3.50
C ARG A 90 -0.86 -7.76 4.93
N ARG A 91 -1.18 -6.65 5.61
CA ARG A 91 -0.91 -6.46 7.04
C ARG A 91 -1.55 -7.57 7.86
N GLN A 92 -2.81 -7.89 7.59
CA GLN A 92 -3.55 -8.90 8.34
C GLN A 92 -2.93 -10.29 8.19
N THR A 93 -2.49 -10.66 6.98
CA THR A 93 -1.74 -11.89 6.74
C THR A 93 -0.42 -11.92 7.52
N ALA A 94 0.33 -10.81 7.54
CA ALA A 94 1.58 -10.73 8.31
C ALA A 94 1.35 -10.88 9.82
N ILE A 95 0.28 -10.27 10.36
CA ILE A 95 -0.08 -10.39 11.79
C ILE A 95 -0.53 -11.80 12.14
N TYR A 96 -1.42 -12.42 11.35
CA TYR A 96 -1.93 -13.76 11.67
C TYR A 96 -0.89 -14.85 11.48
N SER A 97 -0.05 -14.78 10.45
CA SER A 97 1.05 -15.74 10.28
C SER A 97 1.96 -15.77 11.53
N ARG A 98 2.27 -14.61 12.11
CA ARG A 98 3.02 -14.52 13.37
C ARG A 98 2.34 -15.24 14.55
N LYS A 99 1.00 -15.25 14.64
CA LYS A 99 0.28 -15.93 15.73
C LYS A 99 0.41 -17.46 15.67
N HIS A 100 0.56 -18.03 14.48
CA HIS A 100 0.62 -19.48 14.29
C HIS A 100 2.02 -20.08 14.46
N PHE A 101 3.10 -19.29 14.33
CA PHE A 101 4.49 -19.76 14.50
C PHE A 101 5.07 -19.58 15.91
N LYS A 102 4.25 -19.16 16.88
CA LYS A 102 4.65 -19.01 18.29
C LYS A 102 4.15 -20.17 19.19
N GLN A 103 3.83 -21.32 18.61
CA GLN A 103 3.56 -22.56 19.34
C GLN A 103 4.79 -23.46 19.33
#